data_AF-J8PMJ6-F1
#
_entry.id   AF-J8PMJ6-F1
#
_cell.length_a   1.000
_cell.length_b   1.000
_cell.length_c   1.000
_cell.angle_alpha   90.00
_cell.angle_beta   90.00
_cell.angle_gamma   90.00
#
_symmetry.space_group_name_H-M   'P 1'
#
loop_
_entity.id
_entity.type
_entity.pdbx_description
1 polymer ?
#
loop_
_entity_poly.entity_id
_entity_poly.type
_entity_poly.pdbx_seq_one_letter_code
_entity_poly.pdbx_strand_id
1 'polypeptide(L)'
;MKYEDLELVSIWQSPTKGDLCHFIKENLSNEHIITQLFFIDATGSFPLSHFQKLVPPNLPENVKMYENIRINTCLDLEELSTITVKILQILSMNKINAQKSTDGTAAKPLKVILYINGLEVMCRNSQFKSSPQRSHELTRDILLKLRVMGNDENASIRTVLEFPKEQLWDYYSTKTNKTLPMRNKRRRIKNGVPLAEYIWKYYADSIIE
;
A
#
# COMPACT_ATOMS: atom_id res chain seq x y z
N MET A 1 3.86 11.58 7.24
CA MET A 1 3.82 10.19 7.76
C MET A 1 5.10 9.51 7.35
N LYS A 2 5.91 9.04 8.30
CA LYS A 2 7.19 8.41 7.99
C LYS A 2 7.05 6.90 7.90
N TYR A 3 8.03 6.26 7.26
CA TYR A 3 8.08 4.82 7.06
C TYR A 3 7.97 4.07 8.39
N GLU A 4 8.65 4.56 9.42
CA GLU A 4 8.69 3.94 10.75
C GLU A 4 7.34 3.95 11.46
N ASP A 5 6.46 4.91 11.08
CA ASP A 5 5.11 5.04 11.63
C ASP A 5 4.09 4.17 10.88
N LEU A 6 4.49 3.54 9.76
CA LEU A 6 3.59 2.68 9.01
C LEU A 6 3.43 1.33 9.71
N GLU A 7 2.18 0.92 9.86
CA GLU A 7 1.82 -0.44 10.24
C GLU A 7 2.02 -1.41 9.07
N LEU A 8 1.97 -2.72 9.35
CA LEU A 8 2.17 -3.77 8.34
C LEU A 8 1.27 -3.57 7.12
N VAL A 9 -0.02 -3.32 7.38
CA VAL A 9 -1.02 -2.95 6.39
C VAL A 9 -1.83 -1.75 6.90
N SER A 10 -1.65 -0.61 6.26
CA SER A 10 -2.41 0.61 6.55
C SER A 10 -3.35 0.94 5.39
N ILE A 11 -4.57 1.40 5.69
CA ILE A 11 -5.47 1.97 4.68
C ILE A 11 -5.27 3.49 4.66
N TRP A 12 -4.98 4.09 3.51
CA TRP A 12 -4.98 5.54 3.36
C TRP A 12 -6.22 5.99 2.59
N GLN A 13 -7.03 6.79 3.25
CA GLN A 13 -8.35 7.11 2.77
C GLN A 13 -8.39 8.42 1.96
N SER A 14 -8.64 8.31 0.65
CA SER A 14 -8.66 9.44 -0.31
C SER A 14 -7.57 10.49 -0.06
N PRO A 15 -6.27 10.11 -0.07
CA PRO A 15 -5.20 11.09 0.03
C PRO A 15 -5.32 12.12 -1.11
N THR A 16 -5.02 13.38 -0.83
CA THR A 16 -4.87 14.33 -1.92
C THR A 16 -3.60 14.01 -2.71
N LYS A 17 -3.55 14.41 -3.99
CA LYS A 17 -2.32 14.26 -4.79
C LYS A 17 -1.13 14.95 -4.12
N GLY A 18 -1.36 16.07 -3.45
CA GLY A 18 -0.34 16.79 -2.69
C GLY A 18 0.20 15.94 -1.54
N ASP A 19 -0.68 15.41 -0.69
CA ASP A 19 -0.29 14.59 0.46
C ASP A 19 0.48 13.35 0.04
N LEU A 20 0.02 12.66 -1.01
CA LEU A 20 0.73 11.51 -1.58
C LEU A 20 2.12 11.91 -2.09
N CYS A 21 2.24 13.00 -2.86
CA CYS A 21 3.54 13.47 -3.34
C CYS A 21 4.49 13.86 -2.20
N HIS A 22 3.98 14.52 -1.16
CA HIS A 22 4.75 14.86 0.04
C HIS A 22 5.22 13.61 0.78
N PHE A 23 4.34 12.63 0.99
CA PHE A 23 4.68 11.35 1.60
C PHE A 23 5.79 10.63 0.84
N ILE A 24 5.69 10.55 -0.51
CA ILE A 24 6.73 9.93 -1.33
C ILE A 24 8.05 10.68 -1.17
N LYS A 25 8.02 12.02 -1.27
CA LYS A 25 9.21 12.86 -1.14
C LYS A 25 9.91 12.64 0.21
N GLU A 26 9.17 12.75 1.31
CA GLU A 26 9.71 12.61 2.67
C GLU A 26 10.37 11.24 2.89
N ASN A 27 9.73 10.17 2.43
CA ASN A 27 10.20 8.80 2.69
C ASN A 27 11.38 8.38 1.81
N LEU A 28 11.47 8.89 0.57
CA LEU A 28 12.55 8.55 -0.35
C LEU A 28 13.78 9.48 -0.23
N SER A 29 13.69 10.56 0.54
CA SER A 29 14.80 11.52 0.72
C SER A 29 15.89 11.05 1.69
N ASN A 30 15.73 9.89 2.35
CA ASN A 30 16.71 9.42 3.34
C ASN A 30 18.02 8.96 2.66
N GLU A 31 19.16 9.54 3.04
CA GLU A 31 20.46 9.20 2.44
C GLU A 31 21.09 7.94 3.03
N HIS A 32 20.76 7.60 4.27
CA HIS A 32 21.34 6.49 5.02
C HIS A 32 20.63 5.15 4.74
N ILE A 33 19.42 5.21 4.19
CA ILE A 33 18.56 4.06 3.93
C ILE A 33 18.17 4.05 2.45
N ILE A 34 18.07 2.87 1.85
CA ILE A 34 17.52 2.75 0.50
C ILE A 34 16.02 2.52 0.64
N THR A 35 15.21 3.55 0.41
CA THR A 35 13.75 3.43 0.36
C THR A 35 13.28 3.28 -1.08
N GLN A 36 12.49 2.25 -1.37
CA GLN A 36 11.86 2.03 -2.67
C GLN A 36 10.34 2.09 -2.55
N LEU A 37 9.70 2.72 -3.54
CA LEU A 37 8.25 2.73 -3.69
C LEU A 37 7.84 1.81 -4.84
N PHE A 38 7.00 0.82 -4.54
CA PHE A 38 6.26 0.05 -5.54
C PHE A 38 4.84 0.60 -5.59
N PHE A 39 4.56 1.41 -6.60
CA PHE A 39 3.25 1.99 -6.84
C PHE A 39 2.48 1.10 -7.82
N ILE A 40 1.53 0.34 -7.28
CA ILE A 40 0.71 -0.62 -8.00
C ILE A 40 -0.69 -0.02 -8.15
N ASP A 41 -1.17 0.10 -9.38
CA ASP A 41 -2.43 0.80 -9.63
C ASP A 41 -3.23 0.12 -10.73
N ALA A 42 -4.54 0.00 -10.55
CA ALA A 42 -5.44 -0.51 -11.57
C ALA A 42 -5.69 0.46 -12.74
N THR A 43 -5.33 1.74 -12.59
CA THR A 43 -5.79 2.81 -13.50
C THR A 43 -4.66 3.62 -14.15
N GLY A 44 -3.39 3.38 -13.79
CA GLY A 44 -2.27 4.16 -14.34
C GLY A 44 -2.29 5.64 -13.94
N SER A 45 -2.78 5.93 -12.74
CA SER A 45 -3.12 7.25 -12.22
C SER A 45 -2.09 7.86 -11.27
N PHE A 46 -0.85 7.33 -11.23
CA PHE A 46 0.23 7.94 -10.46
C PHE A 46 0.30 9.46 -10.75
N PRO A 47 0.33 10.34 -9.73
CA PRO A 47 0.16 11.78 -9.91
C PRO A 47 1.43 12.47 -10.46
N LEU A 48 1.95 11.98 -11.58
CA LEU A 48 3.23 12.35 -12.17
C LEU A 48 3.38 13.88 -12.34
N SER A 49 2.34 14.54 -12.85
CA SER A 49 2.36 15.99 -13.08
C SER A 49 2.45 16.81 -11.79
N HIS A 50 1.85 16.33 -10.69
CA HIS A 50 1.96 16.97 -9.38
C HIS A 50 3.31 16.65 -8.75
N PHE A 51 3.75 15.39 -8.88
CA PHE A 51 5.02 14.94 -8.36
C PHE A 51 6.20 15.68 -8.99
N GLN A 52 6.21 15.86 -10.31
CA GLN A 52 7.26 16.61 -11.02
C GLN A 52 7.29 18.10 -10.66
N LYS A 53 6.15 18.70 -10.27
CA LYS A 53 6.13 20.08 -9.77
C LYS A 53 6.74 20.19 -8.37
N LEU A 54 6.50 19.19 -7.51
CA LEU A 54 7.00 19.16 -6.13
C LEU A 54 8.45 18.66 -6.00
N VAL A 55 8.83 17.74 -6.88
CA VAL A 55 10.11 17.05 -6.95
C VAL A 55 10.60 17.12 -8.40
N PRO A 56 11.13 18.27 -8.86
CA PRO A 56 11.56 18.43 -10.24
C PRO A 56 12.65 17.42 -10.62
N PRO A 57 12.49 16.64 -11.72
CA PRO A 57 13.43 15.57 -12.08
C PRO A 57 14.77 16.08 -12.63
N ASN A 58 14.83 17.35 -13.01
CA ASN A 58 16.04 18.02 -13.49
C ASN A 58 17.01 18.43 -12.38
N LEU A 59 16.59 18.34 -11.12
CA LEU A 59 17.44 18.63 -9.97
C LEU A 59 18.24 17.38 -9.58
N PRO A 60 19.59 17.45 -9.50
CA PRO A 60 20.45 16.30 -9.22
C PRO A 60 20.07 15.52 -7.96
N GLU A 61 19.66 16.22 -6.90
CA GLU A 61 19.24 15.62 -5.62
C GLU A 61 18.00 14.71 -5.75
N ASN A 62 17.17 14.91 -6.79
CA ASN A 62 15.94 14.17 -6.98
C ASN A 62 16.11 12.92 -7.86
N VAL A 63 17.21 12.78 -8.59
CA VAL A 63 17.43 11.67 -9.55
C VAL A 63 17.26 10.32 -8.86
N LYS A 64 17.93 10.14 -7.72
CA LYS A 64 17.84 8.92 -6.91
C LYS A 64 16.42 8.60 -6.46
N MET A 65 15.58 9.61 -6.22
CA MET A 65 14.19 9.41 -5.84
C MET A 65 13.39 8.79 -6.99
N TYR A 66 13.51 9.34 -8.19
CA TYR A 66 12.86 8.78 -9.38
C TYR A 66 13.35 7.36 -9.70
N GLU A 67 14.64 7.09 -9.53
CA GLU A 67 15.21 5.75 -9.72
C GLU A 67 14.70 4.71 -8.73
N ASN A 68 14.17 5.12 -7.58
CA ASN A 68 13.63 4.24 -6.55
C ASN A 68 12.10 4.13 -6.56
N ILE A 69 11.44 4.76 -7.54
CA ILE A 69 10.00 4.58 -7.79
C ILE A 69 9.82 3.52 -8.89
N ARG A 70 8.97 2.53 -8.60
CA ARG A 70 8.58 1.45 -9.51
C ARG A 70 7.08 1.55 -9.73
N ILE A 71 6.67 1.86 -10.95
CA ILE A 71 5.25 1.95 -11.33
C ILE A 71 4.83 0.66 -12.01
N ASN A 72 3.67 0.11 -11.62
CA ASN A 72 3.07 -1.03 -12.30
C ASN A 72 1.56 -0.86 -12.41
N THR A 73 1.03 -1.13 -13.60
CA THR A 73 -0.42 -1.24 -13.80
C THR A 73 -0.84 -2.68 -13.57
N CYS A 74 -1.77 -2.90 -12.65
CA CYS A 74 -2.19 -4.22 -12.18
C CYS A 74 -3.72 -4.30 -12.22
N LEU A 75 -4.26 -5.17 -13.07
CA LEU A 75 -5.68 -5.18 -13.41
C LEU A 75 -6.49 -6.20 -12.61
N ASP A 76 -5.84 -7.20 -12.01
CA ASP A 76 -6.49 -8.27 -11.25
C ASP A 76 -5.60 -8.83 -10.12
N LEU A 77 -6.16 -9.73 -9.31
CA LEU A 77 -5.50 -10.31 -8.14
C LEU A 77 -4.39 -11.31 -8.53
N GLU A 78 -4.48 -11.94 -9.70
CA GLU A 78 -3.46 -12.86 -10.21
C GLU A 78 -2.16 -12.10 -10.53
N GLU A 79 -2.27 -10.95 -11.18
CA GLU A 79 -1.15 -10.02 -11.39
C GLU A 79 -0.59 -9.51 -10.06
N LEU A 80 -1.46 -9.10 -9.13
CA LEU A 80 -1.04 -8.62 -7.81
C LEU A 80 -0.30 -9.70 -7.02
N SER A 81 -0.76 -10.94 -7.09
CA SER A 81 -0.08 -12.10 -6.49
C SER A 81 1.32 -12.28 -7.06
N THR A 82 1.46 -12.16 -8.40
CA THR A 82 2.76 -12.23 -9.07
C THR A 82 3.71 -11.11 -8.62
N ILE A 83 3.21 -9.89 -8.48
CA ILE A 83 3.97 -8.75 -7.97
C ILE A 83 4.41 -9.00 -6.52
N THR A 84 3.53 -9.52 -5.68
CA THR A 84 3.83 -9.88 -4.29
C THR A 84 4.95 -10.92 -4.21
N VAL A 85 4.96 -11.92 -5.09
CA VAL A 85 6.05 -12.90 -5.21
C VAL A 85 7.37 -12.23 -5.61
N LYS A 86 7.36 -11.32 -6.59
CA LYS A 86 8.56 -10.57 -7.00
C LYS A 86 9.14 -9.73 -5.86
N ILE A 87 8.29 -9.05 -5.10
CA ILE A 87 8.73 -8.26 -3.95
C ILE A 87 9.34 -9.16 -2.87
N LEU A 88 8.72 -10.31 -2.59
CA LEU A 88 9.31 -11.29 -1.67
C LEU A 88 10.70 -11.75 -2.14
N GLN A 89 10.87 -12.06 -3.43
CA GLN A 89 12.16 -12.43 -3.99
C GLN A 89 13.21 -11.32 -3.80
N ILE A 90 12.85 -10.07 -4.05
CA ILE A 90 13.74 -8.91 -3.83
C ILE A 90 14.18 -8.83 -2.37
N LEU A 91 13.23 -8.92 -1.43
CA LEU A 91 13.52 -8.87 0.02
C LEU A 91 14.40 -10.03 0.46
N SER A 92 14.10 -11.26 0.01
CA SER A 92 14.89 -12.45 0.34
C SER A 92 16.31 -12.36 -0.20
N MET A 93 16.48 -11.93 -1.46
CA MET A 93 17.82 -11.77 -2.05
C MET A 93 18.61 -10.65 -1.37
N ASN A 94 17.96 -9.55 -0.99
CA ASN A 94 18.61 -8.47 -0.25
C ASN A 94 19.17 -8.97 1.09
N LYS A 95 18.41 -9.77 1.84
CA LYS A 95 18.90 -10.39 3.09
C LYS A 95 20.09 -11.30 2.87
N ILE A 96 20.02 -12.19 1.87
CA ILE A 96 21.10 -13.12 1.56
C ILE A 96 22.37 -12.35 1.18
N ASN A 97 22.26 -11.27 0.41
CA ASN A 97 23.40 -10.47 0.00
C ASN A 97 23.98 -9.64 1.17
N ALA A 98 23.13 -9.15 2.08
CA ALA A 98 23.57 -8.46 3.28
C ALA A 98 24.41 -9.37 4.18
N GLN A 99 24.05 -10.65 4.31
CA GLN A 99 24.81 -11.64 5.09
C GLN A 99 26.15 -12.01 4.45
N LYS A 100 26.25 -11.96 3.11
CA LYS A 100 27.49 -12.25 2.37
C LYS A 100 28.51 -11.12 2.38
N SER A 101 28.08 -9.91 2.73
CA SER A 101 28.94 -8.72 2.77
C SER A 101 29.79 -8.74 4.04
N THR A 102 30.88 -9.51 4.03
CA THR A 102 31.86 -9.61 5.13
C THR A 102 32.89 -8.48 5.16
N ASP A 103 32.93 -7.65 4.11
CA ASP A 103 33.80 -6.47 4.06
C ASP A 103 33.10 -5.31 4.78
N GLY A 104 33.71 -4.82 5.87
CA GLY A 104 33.11 -3.99 6.94
C GLY A 104 32.45 -2.65 6.58
N THR A 105 32.05 -2.41 5.34
CA THR A 105 31.06 -1.40 4.97
C THR A 105 29.65 -1.98 5.12
N ALA A 106 28.96 -1.63 6.21
CA ALA A 106 27.58 -2.06 6.43
C ALA A 106 26.70 -1.69 5.23
N ALA A 107 26.13 -2.69 4.55
CA ALA A 107 25.20 -2.48 3.45
C ALA A 107 24.00 -1.64 3.94
N LYS A 108 23.63 -0.60 3.18
CA LYS A 108 22.49 0.24 3.56
C LYS A 108 21.21 -0.61 3.62
N PRO A 109 20.39 -0.47 4.68
CA PRO A 109 19.15 -1.24 4.79
C PRO A 109 18.18 -0.87 3.67
N LEU A 110 17.40 -1.86 3.21
CA LEU A 110 16.35 -1.68 2.21
C LEU A 110 14.98 -1.55 2.89
N LYS A 111 14.26 -0.47 2.60
CA LYS A 111 12.88 -0.22 3.01
C LYS A 111 11.98 -0.21 1.78
N VAL A 112 10.92 -1.02 1.79
CA VAL A 112 9.97 -1.10 0.68
C VAL A 112 8.61 -0.57 1.11
N ILE A 113 8.13 0.46 0.41
CA ILE A 113 6.73 0.91 0.52
C ILE A 113 5.98 0.30 -0.65
N LEU A 114 5.03 -0.60 -0.36
CA LEU A 114 4.09 -1.13 -1.33
C LEU A 114 2.82 -0.30 -1.26
N TYR A 115 2.58 0.53 -2.27
CA TYR A 115 1.39 1.36 -2.39
C TYR A 115 0.45 0.75 -3.42
N ILE A 116 -0.77 0.40 -3.03
CA ILE A 116 -1.76 -0.23 -3.92
C ILE A 116 -3.00 0.67 -4.01
N ASN A 117 -3.29 1.12 -5.24
CA ASN A 117 -4.52 1.84 -5.57
C ASN A 117 -5.44 0.99 -6.45
N GLY A 118 -6.75 1.05 -6.19
CA GLY A 118 -7.75 0.33 -6.99
C GLY A 118 -7.81 -1.18 -6.71
N LEU A 119 -7.51 -1.63 -5.49
CA LEU A 119 -7.59 -3.04 -5.11
C LEU A 119 -9.01 -3.61 -5.27
N GLU A 120 -10.04 -2.80 -5.07
CA GLU A 120 -11.43 -3.17 -5.33
C GLU A 120 -11.71 -3.40 -6.82
N VAL A 121 -11.02 -2.67 -7.70
CA VAL A 121 -11.10 -2.88 -9.15
C VAL A 121 -10.44 -4.20 -9.51
N MET A 122 -9.25 -4.47 -8.97
CA MET A 122 -8.55 -5.75 -9.16
C MET A 122 -9.39 -6.94 -8.69
N CYS A 123 -9.96 -6.84 -7.48
CA CYS A 123 -10.83 -7.89 -6.93
C CYS A 123 -12.09 -8.10 -7.78
N ARG A 124 -12.73 -7.01 -8.23
CA ARG A 124 -13.91 -7.09 -9.10
C ARG A 124 -13.58 -7.77 -10.43
N ASN A 125 -12.45 -7.42 -11.03
CA ASN A 125 -12.00 -8.02 -12.29
C ASN A 125 -11.72 -9.52 -12.13
N SER A 126 -11.02 -9.95 -11.07
CA SER A 126 -10.82 -11.39 -10.77
C SER A 126 -12.14 -12.11 -10.52
N GLN A 127 -13.09 -11.47 -9.82
CA GLN A 127 -14.38 -12.08 -9.50
C GLN A 127 -15.22 -12.33 -10.75
N PHE A 128 -15.17 -11.43 -11.74
CA PHE A 128 -15.83 -11.63 -13.03
C PHE A 128 -15.16 -12.70 -13.88
N LYS A 129 -13.83 -12.84 -13.81
CA LYS A 129 -13.06 -13.85 -14.55
C LYS A 129 -13.17 -15.26 -13.96
N SER A 130 -13.40 -15.36 -12.65
CA SER A 130 -13.35 -16.62 -11.91
C SER A 130 -14.60 -16.84 -11.06
N SER A 131 -14.48 -16.79 -9.73
CA SER A 131 -15.58 -16.90 -8.79
C SER A 131 -15.38 -15.97 -7.60
N PRO A 132 -16.46 -15.62 -6.87
CA PRO A 132 -16.37 -14.86 -5.61
C PRO A 132 -15.46 -15.55 -4.59
N GLN A 133 -15.56 -16.88 -4.46
CA GLN A 133 -14.76 -17.68 -3.54
C GLN A 133 -13.28 -17.57 -3.88
N ARG A 134 -12.92 -17.74 -5.16
CA ARG A 134 -11.52 -17.69 -5.60
C ARG A 134 -10.90 -16.31 -5.40
N SER A 135 -11.66 -15.25 -5.67
CA SER A 135 -11.19 -13.87 -5.47
C SER A 135 -10.98 -13.54 -4.00
N HIS A 136 -11.84 -14.06 -3.13
CA HIS A 136 -11.70 -13.93 -1.68
C HIS A 136 -10.48 -14.70 -1.16
N GLU A 137 -10.26 -15.94 -1.62
CA GLU A 137 -9.07 -16.73 -1.31
C GLU A 137 -7.79 -16.00 -1.72
N LEU A 138 -7.72 -15.50 -2.97
CA LEU A 138 -6.55 -14.76 -3.45
C LEU A 138 -6.30 -13.50 -2.63
N THR A 139 -7.36 -12.72 -2.33
CA THR A 139 -7.24 -11.52 -1.49
C THR A 139 -6.67 -11.88 -0.11
N ARG A 140 -7.22 -12.91 0.53
CA ARG A 140 -6.75 -13.40 1.83
C ARG A 140 -5.27 -13.81 1.75
N ASP A 141 -4.91 -14.62 0.78
CA ASP A 141 -3.57 -15.18 0.67
C ASP A 141 -2.53 -14.08 0.40
N ILE A 142 -2.86 -13.10 -0.44
CA ILE A 142 -2.01 -11.93 -0.72
C ILE A 142 -1.83 -11.09 0.55
N LEU A 143 -2.91 -10.69 1.22
CA LEU A 143 -2.84 -9.80 2.38
C LEU A 143 -2.15 -10.47 3.58
N LEU A 144 -2.44 -11.75 3.85
CA LEU A 144 -1.75 -12.49 4.91
C LEU A 144 -0.26 -12.63 4.61
N LYS A 145 0.11 -12.91 3.36
CA LYS A 145 1.51 -12.98 2.94
C LYS A 145 2.23 -11.63 3.12
N LEU A 146 1.60 -10.53 2.73
CA LEU A 146 2.15 -9.18 2.93
C LEU A 146 2.36 -8.85 4.41
N ARG A 147 1.41 -9.24 5.28
CA ARG A 147 1.57 -9.08 6.74
C ARG A 147 2.77 -9.86 7.27
N VAL A 148 2.91 -11.14 6.89
CA VAL A 148 4.06 -11.97 7.28
C VAL A 148 5.37 -11.35 6.78
N MET A 149 5.40 -10.87 5.53
CA MET A 149 6.58 -10.21 4.96
C MET A 149 6.96 -8.94 5.73
N GLY A 150 5.98 -8.10 6.10
CA GLY A 150 6.23 -6.85 6.82
C GLY A 150 6.59 -7.02 8.30
N ASN A 151 6.20 -8.15 8.90
CA ASN A 151 6.48 -8.49 10.30
C ASN A 151 7.88 -9.07 10.52
N ASP A 152 8.65 -9.26 9.45
CA ASP A 152 10.01 -9.75 9.54
C ASP A 152 10.96 -8.64 10.00
N GLU A 153 11.68 -8.87 11.10
CA GLU A 153 12.61 -7.91 11.70
C GLU A 153 13.68 -7.41 10.72
N ASN A 154 14.02 -8.23 9.73
CA ASN A 154 15.09 -7.95 8.77
C ASN A 154 14.60 -7.49 7.39
N ALA A 155 13.30 -7.66 7.06
CA ALA A 155 12.72 -7.12 5.83
C ALA A 155 11.63 -6.11 6.17
N SER A 156 12.01 -4.85 6.16
CA SER A 156 11.06 -3.78 6.30
C SER A 156 10.37 -3.55 4.94
N ILE A 157 9.23 -4.22 4.74
CA ILE A 157 8.17 -3.80 3.83
C ILE A 157 6.97 -3.27 4.61
N ARG A 158 6.31 -2.22 4.10
CA ARG A 158 5.06 -1.67 4.62
C ARG A 158 4.07 -1.49 3.48
N THR A 159 2.82 -1.90 3.71
CA THR A 159 1.77 -1.86 2.69
C THR A 159 0.79 -0.74 2.99
N VAL A 160 0.53 0.10 1.99
CA VAL A 160 -0.48 1.16 2.03
C VAL A 160 -1.53 0.86 0.97
N LEU A 161 -2.79 0.77 1.39
CA LEU A 161 -3.94 0.52 0.52
C LEU A 161 -4.77 1.79 0.39
N GLU A 162 -4.84 2.35 -0.82
CA GLU A 162 -5.67 3.52 -1.09
C GLU A 162 -7.12 3.10 -1.36
N PHE A 163 -8.06 3.71 -0.64
CA PHE A 163 -9.49 3.56 -0.91
C PHE A 163 -10.21 4.90 -0.88
N PRO A 164 -11.21 5.10 -1.76
CA PRO A 164 -12.11 6.24 -1.68
C PRO A 164 -12.89 6.29 -0.36
N LYS A 165 -13.14 7.51 0.15
CA LYS A 165 -13.86 7.76 1.41
C LYS A 165 -15.22 7.08 1.46
N GLU A 166 -15.92 7.06 0.33
CA GLU A 166 -17.22 6.43 0.13
C GLU A 166 -17.21 4.90 0.17
N GLN A 167 -16.05 4.24 0.21
CA GLN A 167 -15.98 2.79 0.42
C GLN A 167 -15.85 2.40 1.89
N LEU A 168 -15.69 3.37 2.80
CA LEU A 168 -15.42 3.19 4.24
C LEU A 168 -16.51 3.83 5.13
N TRP A 169 -17.77 3.79 4.70
CA TRP A 169 -18.89 4.40 5.44
C TRP A 169 -19.09 3.83 6.85
N ASP A 170 -18.92 2.52 7.02
CA ASP A 170 -19.08 1.89 8.34
C ASP A 170 -18.06 2.44 9.34
N TYR A 171 -16.82 2.71 8.92
CA TYR A 171 -15.77 3.30 9.75
C TYR A 171 -16.16 4.70 10.25
N TYR A 172 -16.62 5.57 9.34
CA TYR A 172 -17.07 6.91 9.74
C TYR A 172 -18.33 6.89 10.59
N SER A 173 -19.21 5.92 10.34
CA SER A 173 -20.41 5.73 11.14
C SER A 173 -20.05 5.30 12.56
N THR A 174 -19.07 4.42 12.77
CA THR A 174 -18.66 4.04 14.14
C THR A 174 -17.92 5.16 14.85
N LYS A 175 -17.11 5.96 14.15
CA LYS A 175 -16.38 7.10 14.72
C LYS A 175 -17.31 8.20 15.25
N THR A 176 -18.36 8.55 14.50
CA THR A 176 -19.33 9.61 14.84
C THR A 176 -20.32 9.22 15.94
N ASN A 177 -20.60 7.93 16.15
CA ASN A 177 -21.55 7.48 17.17
C ASN A 177 -20.94 7.36 18.59
N LYS A 178 -19.69 7.75 18.80
CA LYS A 178 -19.09 7.82 20.15
C LYS A 178 -19.57 9.04 20.97
N THR A 179 -20.31 9.98 20.38
CA THR A 179 -20.66 11.26 21.04
C THR A 179 -22.16 11.61 21.11
N LEU A 180 -23.09 10.86 20.48
CA LEU A 180 -24.53 11.19 20.51
C LEU A 180 -25.43 9.96 20.66
N PRO A 181 -26.53 10.06 21.45
CA PRO A 181 -27.45 8.94 21.66
C PRO A 181 -28.23 8.64 20.37
N MET A 182 -28.38 7.35 20.10
CA MET A 182 -29.06 6.79 18.92
C MET A 182 -30.42 7.45 18.67
N ARG A 183 -30.50 8.29 17.63
CA ARG A 183 -31.79 8.63 17.01
C ARG A 183 -31.74 8.27 15.53
N ASN A 184 -32.50 7.23 15.20
CA ASN A 184 -32.97 6.85 13.86
C ASN A 184 -31.89 6.67 12.78
N LYS A 185 -31.04 5.65 12.93
CA LYS A 185 -30.36 5.05 11.78
C LYS A 185 -31.40 4.32 10.92
N ARG A 186 -31.89 4.98 9.86
CA ARG A 186 -32.40 4.24 8.69
C ARG A 186 -31.28 3.29 8.29
N ARG A 187 -31.46 1.98 8.54
CA ARG A 187 -30.54 0.95 8.08
C ARG A 187 -30.50 1.09 6.56
N ARG A 188 -29.43 1.70 6.05
CA ARG A 188 -29.23 1.82 4.60
C ARG A 188 -29.15 0.39 4.08
N ILE A 189 -30.00 0.06 3.12
CA ILE A 189 -29.99 -1.26 2.49
C ILE A 189 -28.64 -1.38 1.79
N LYS A 190 -27.81 -2.30 2.27
CA LYS A 190 -26.45 -2.50 1.83
C LYS A 190 -26.35 -3.94 1.33
N ASN A 191 -26.12 -4.09 0.03
CA ASN A 191 -25.90 -5.41 -0.58
C ASN A 191 -24.42 -5.75 -0.48
N GLY A 192 -24.03 -6.36 0.66
CA GLY A 192 -22.65 -6.81 0.91
C GLY A 192 -21.73 -5.74 1.49
N VAL A 193 -20.60 -6.19 2.03
CA VAL A 193 -19.56 -5.31 2.61
C VAL A 193 -18.59 -4.91 1.50
N PRO A 194 -18.39 -3.59 1.21
CA PRO A 194 -17.34 -3.12 0.31
C PRO A 194 -15.97 -3.69 0.69
N LEU A 195 -15.12 -3.92 -0.31
CA LEU A 195 -13.79 -4.49 -0.06
C LEU A 195 -12.98 -3.68 0.95
N ALA A 196 -13.00 -2.35 0.85
CA ALA A 196 -12.30 -1.47 1.78
C ALA A 196 -12.70 -1.70 3.25
N GLU A 197 -14.00 -1.86 3.54
CA GLU A 197 -14.47 -2.18 4.89
C GLU A 197 -14.15 -3.60 5.33
N TYR A 198 -14.18 -4.56 4.39
CA TYR A 198 -13.77 -5.93 4.67
C TYR A 198 -12.29 -5.96 5.09
N ILE A 199 -11.43 -5.28 4.34
CA ILE A 199 -10.00 -5.16 4.65
C ILE A 199 -9.80 -4.42 5.97
N TRP A 200 -10.50 -3.31 6.19
CA TRP A 200 -10.43 -2.57 7.46
C TRP A 200 -10.74 -3.45 8.68
N LYS A 201 -11.78 -4.29 8.59
CA LYS A 201 -12.22 -5.14 9.72
C LYS A 201 -11.31 -6.34 9.97
N TYR A 202 -10.68 -6.90 8.95
CA TYR A 202 -10.06 -8.23 9.03
C TYR A 202 -8.57 -8.29 8.67
N TYR A 203 -8.00 -7.28 8.01
CA TYR A 203 -6.62 -7.35 7.49
C TYR A 203 -5.75 -6.12 7.74
N ALA A 204 -6.33 -4.92 7.79
CA ALA A 204 -5.59 -3.69 8.05
C ALA A 204 -5.40 -3.46 9.56
N ASP A 205 -4.22 -2.98 9.93
CA ASP A 205 -3.89 -2.62 11.30
C ASP A 205 -4.40 -1.21 11.66
N SER A 206 -4.42 -0.30 10.68
CA SER A 206 -4.80 1.10 10.89
C SER A 206 -5.45 1.73 9.65
N ILE A 207 -6.15 2.86 9.88
CA ILE A 207 -6.63 3.78 8.85
C ILE A 207 -5.93 5.14 9.07
N ILE A 208 -5.39 5.68 7.99
CA ILE A 208 -4.79 7.01 7.88
C ILE A 208 -5.83 7.93 7.21
N GLU A 209 -6.14 9.05 7.87
CA GLU A 209 -7.19 10.00 7.46
C GLU A 209 -6.71 11.16 6.58
#